data_AF-A0A523VBY2-F1
#
_entry.id   AF-A0A523VBY2-F1
#
_cell.length_a   1.000
_cell.length_b   1.000
_cell.length_c   1.000
_cell.angle_alpha   90.00
_cell.angle_beta   90.00
_cell.angle_gamma   90.00
#
_symmetry.space_group_name_H-M   'P 1'
#
loop_
_entity.id
_entity.type
_entity.pdbx_description
1 polymer ?
#
loop_
_entity_poly.entity_id
_entity_poly.type
_entity_poly.pdbx_seq_one_letter_code
_entity_poly.pdbx_strand_id
1 'polypeptide(L)'
;MRRIVSLLSEIRKLQLKNAGAPESKLAEVGGMFNYFDSALNGVMVNGMGFDGPESKLGEVMTSADFTYAIQEFVQRQMLPGYQQVSFPFEPLVKPETLPNYLSVTRYQNRCGTDDLEWTGEKGEPSPGSVQDATKRQFKVEVWQKQFDFSMRTLVNDDIGYFEDTASKFGRSARRTLEKFVSRMYTNGTSITALALGALYTITGRLTSSRVSTARMGFNQRTDACGERIVARLAYIVHHSGLVDTVRVIRASQLIPELAT
;
A
#
# COMPACT_ATOMS: atom_id res chain seq x y z
N MET A 1 -33.73 -20.00 16.41
CA MET A 1 -34.17 -20.23 17.80
C MET A 1 -35.56 -19.65 18.11
N ARG A 2 -35.93 -18.43 17.68
CA ARG A 2 -37.29 -17.87 17.90
C ARG A 2 -38.44 -18.79 17.49
N ARG A 3 -38.37 -19.37 16.29
CA ARG A 3 -39.37 -20.33 15.80
C ARG A 3 -39.49 -21.56 16.69
N ILE A 4 -38.42 -21.95 17.39
CA ILE A 4 -38.44 -23.11 18.30
C ILE A 4 -39.15 -22.72 19.60
N VAL A 5 -38.84 -21.56 20.19
CA VAL A 5 -39.46 -21.09 21.44
C VAL A 5 -40.96 -20.78 21.24
N SER A 6 -41.33 -20.18 20.10
CA SER A 6 -42.75 -19.93 19.77
C SER A 6 -43.53 -21.24 19.60
N LEU A 7 -42.96 -22.21 18.86
CA LEU A 7 -43.56 -23.54 18.69
C LEU A 7 -43.68 -24.29 20.02
N LEU A 8 -42.68 -24.20 20.90
CA LEU A 8 -42.75 -24.79 22.24
C LEU A 8 -43.84 -24.14 23.09
N SER A 9 -44.03 -22.82 22.98
CA SER A 9 -45.11 -22.11 23.68
C SER A 9 -46.50 -22.57 23.20
N GLU A 10 -46.66 -22.77 21.89
CA GLU A 10 -47.91 -23.25 21.28
C GLU A 10 -48.20 -24.70 21.69
N ILE A 11 -47.20 -25.57 21.62
CA ILE A 11 -47.30 -26.97 22.07
C ILE A 11 -47.68 -27.02 23.55
N ARG A 12 -47.06 -26.19 24.40
CA ARG A 12 -47.34 -26.20 25.84
C ARG A 12 -48.75 -25.67 26.15
N LYS A 13 -49.21 -24.63 25.44
CA LYS A 13 -50.59 -24.13 25.57
C LYS A 13 -51.60 -25.18 25.13
N LEU A 14 -51.33 -25.91 24.04
CA LEU A 14 -52.18 -27.01 23.58
C LEU A 14 -52.24 -28.16 24.60
N GLN A 15 -51.11 -28.56 25.18
CA GLN A 15 -51.09 -29.57 26.24
C GLN A 15 -51.92 -29.16 27.46
N LEU A 16 -51.79 -27.90 27.90
CA LEU A 16 -52.53 -27.38 29.05
C LEU A 16 -54.04 -27.25 28.76
N LYS A 17 -54.40 -26.86 27.53
CA LYS A 17 -55.80 -26.82 27.08
C LYS A 17 -56.41 -28.23 27.07
N ASN A 18 -55.67 -29.22 26.59
CA ASN A 18 -56.10 -30.63 26.58
C ASN A 18 -56.21 -31.21 28.00
N ALA A 19 -55.45 -30.68 28.95
CA ALA A 19 -55.52 -31.04 30.37
C ALA A 19 -56.60 -30.27 31.16
N GLY A 20 -57.41 -29.42 30.49
CA GLY A 20 -58.49 -28.66 31.14
C GLY A 20 -58.01 -27.52 32.03
N ALA A 21 -56.81 -26.98 31.81
CA ALA A 21 -56.27 -25.88 32.61
C ALA A 21 -57.09 -24.59 32.42
N PRO A 22 -57.29 -23.79 33.49
CA PRO A 22 -57.98 -22.51 33.40
C PRO A 22 -57.22 -21.51 32.52
N GLU A 23 -57.93 -20.58 31.90
CA GLU A 23 -57.38 -19.62 30.94
C GLU A 23 -56.27 -18.72 31.54
N SER A 24 -56.31 -18.47 32.85
CA SER A 24 -55.26 -17.78 33.60
C SER A 24 -53.90 -18.48 33.54
N LYS A 25 -53.88 -19.82 33.60
CA LYS A 25 -52.66 -20.64 33.48
C LYS A 25 -52.08 -20.60 32.07
N LEU A 26 -52.94 -20.51 31.04
CA LEU A 26 -52.51 -20.38 29.64
C LEU A 26 -51.87 -19.02 29.38
N ALA A 27 -52.40 -17.96 30.00
CA ALA A 27 -51.84 -16.62 29.95
C ALA A 27 -50.48 -16.52 30.67
N GLU A 28 -50.36 -17.10 31.87
CA GLU A 28 -49.12 -17.16 32.65
C GLU A 28 -47.98 -17.82 31.87
N VAL A 29 -48.27 -18.98 31.26
CA VAL A 29 -47.28 -19.71 30.44
C VAL A 29 -46.89 -18.92 29.18
N GLY A 30 -47.85 -18.24 28.55
CA GLY A 30 -47.55 -17.30 27.46
C GLY A 30 -46.60 -16.18 27.89
N GLY A 31 -46.85 -15.60 29.07
CA GLY A 31 -45.99 -14.57 29.67
C GLY A 31 -44.57 -15.08 29.94
N MET A 32 -44.42 -16.30 30.47
CA MET A 32 -43.11 -16.89 30.72
C MET A 32 -42.29 -17.11 29.44
N PHE A 33 -42.89 -17.64 28.37
CA PHE A 33 -42.17 -17.84 27.11
C PHE A 33 -41.78 -16.52 26.44
N ASN A 34 -42.64 -15.50 26.54
CA ASN A 34 -42.32 -14.15 26.07
C ASN A 34 -41.17 -13.52 26.89
N TYR A 35 -41.12 -13.79 28.20
CA TYR A 35 -40.00 -13.40 29.06
C TYR A 35 -38.70 -14.12 28.69
N PHE A 36 -38.75 -15.41 28.37
CA PHE A 36 -37.56 -16.14 27.90
C PHE A 36 -37.08 -15.62 26.53
N ASP A 37 -37.98 -15.32 25.60
CA ASP A 37 -37.63 -14.74 24.30
C ASP A 37 -37.05 -13.32 24.43
N SER A 38 -37.58 -12.50 25.36
CA SER A 38 -37.06 -11.16 25.63
C SER A 38 -35.72 -11.18 26.37
N ALA A 39 -35.53 -12.11 27.32
CA ALA A 39 -34.26 -12.30 28.03
C ALA A 39 -33.12 -12.75 27.09
N LEU A 40 -33.44 -13.57 26.08
CA LEU A 40 -32.51 -13.95 25.01
C LEU A 40 -32.18 -12.81 24.05
N ASN A 41 -33.01 -11.77 23.98
CA ASN A 41 -32.85 -10.63 23.07
C ASN A 41 -32.19 -9.41 23.73
N GLY A 42 -31.82 -9.48 25.03
CA GLY A 42 -31.13 -8.38 25.72
C GLY A 42 -31.93 -7.06 25.83
N VAL A 43 -33.19 -7.05 25.39
CA VAL A 43 -34.10 -5.89 25.48
C VAL A 43 -35.09 -6.19 26.60
N MET A 44 -34.76 -5.75 27.82
CA MET A 44 -35.67 -5.78 28.95
C MET A 44 -36.56 -4.54 28.88
N VAL A 45 -37.86 -4.73 28.65
CA VAL A 45 -38.86 -3.69 28.95
C VAL A 45 -39.44 -4.01 30.31
N ASN A 46 -38.90 -3.40 31.37
CA ASN A 46 -39.52 -3.41 32.68
C ASN A 46 -40.40 -2.17 32.84
N GLY A 47 -41.57 -2.35 33.45
CA GLY A 47 -42.64 -1.35 33.57
C GLY A 47 -42.35 -0.13 34.46
N MET A 48 -41.10 0.14 34.84
CA MET A 48 -40.71 1.38 35.53
C MET A 48 -39.24 1.71 35.19
N GLY A 49 -39.04 2.66 34.27
CA GLY A 49 -37.74 3.32 34.06
C GLY A 49 -36.99 2.89 32.78
N PHE A 50 -36.50 3.89 32.06
CA PHE A 50 -35.60 3.77 30.91
C PHE A 50 -34.24 3.24 31.39
N ASP A 51 -34.06 1.92 31.39
CA ASP A 51 -32.72 1.31 31.31
C ASP A 51 -32.63 0.67 29.92
N GLY A 52 -32.47 1.53 28.92
CA GLY A 52 -32.39 1.12 27.52
C GLY A 52 -31.10 0.35 27.22
N PRO A 53 -31.01 -0.34 26.06
CA PRO A 53 -29.79 -1.02 25.60
C PRO A 53 -28.53 -0.14 25.57
N GLU A 54 -28.72 1.17 25.67
CA GLU A 54 -27.72 2.23 25.61
C GLU A 54 -26.91 2.36 26.92
N SER A 55 -27.37 1.78 28.04
CA SER A 55 -26.61 1.75 29.30
C SER A 55 -25.78 0.48 29.50
N LYS A 56 -25.97 -0.57 28.67
CA LYS A 56 -25.29 -1.87 28.83
C LYS A 56 -24.61 -2.42 27.58
N LEU A 57 -24.69 -1.72 26.44
CA LEU A 57 -23.83 -1.98 25.28
C LEU A 57 -22.36 -1.59 25.51
N GLY A 58 -22.05 -0.86 26.58
CA GLY A 58 -20.70 -0.32 26.85
C GLY A 58 -19.66 -1.34 27.33
N GLU A 59 -20.03 -2.55 27.74
CA GLU A 59 -19.09 -3.49 28.41
C GLU A 59 -19.01 -4.90 27.78
N VAL A 60 -19.59 -5.11 26.59
CA VAL A 60 -19.43 -6.38 25.86
C VAL A 60 -19.04 -6.14 24.41
N MET A 61 -18.13 -5.20 24.15
CA MET A 61 -17.17 -5.43 23.09
C MET A 61 -16.26 -6.53 23.62
N THR A 62 -16.30 -7.73 23.04
CA THR A 62 -15.23 -8.69 23.34
C THR A 62 -13.90 -8.00 23.07
N SER A 63 -12.87 -8.25 23.87
CA SER A 63 -11.57 -7.56 23.74
C SER A 63 -11.02 -7.58 22.30
N ALA A 64 -11.46 -8.54 21.48
CA ALA A 64 -11.17 -8.62 20.05
C ALA A 64 -11.85 -7.50 19.22
N ASP A 65 -13.15 -7.23 19.41
CA ASP A 65 -13.89 -6.25 18.60
C ASP A 65 -13.37 -4.82 18.80
N PHE A 66 -13.05 -4.47 20.04
CA PHE A 66 -12.43 -3.19 20.38
C PHE A 66 -11.04 -3.05 19.75
N THR A 67 -10.26 -4.13 19.74
CA THR A 67 -8.92 -4.14 19.11
C THR A 67 -9.04 -3.91 17.61
N TYR A 68 -9.99 -4.55 16.93
CA TYR A 68 -10.22 -4.33 15.49
C TYR A 68 -10.68 -2.90 15.19
N ALA A 69 -11.57 -2.34 16.00
CA ALA A 69 -12.04 -0.96 15.84
C ALA A 69 -10.89 0.05 15.98
N ILE A 70 -10.00 -0.13 16.97
CA ILE A 70 -8.81 0.72 17.14
C ILE A 70 -7.86 0.56 15.95
N GLN A 71 -7.62 -0.67 15.49
CA GLN A 71 -6.75 -0.91 14.34
C GLN A 71 -7.23 -0.18 13.09
N GLU A 72 -8.53 -0.27 12.79
CA GLU A 72 -9.14 0.43 11.65
C GLU A 72 -9.06 1.96 11.82
N PHE A 73 -9.33 2.47 13.03
CA PHE A 73 -9.18 3.90 13.33
C PHE A 73 -7.74 4.40 13.10
N VAL A 74 -6.75 3.67 13.63
CA VAL A 74 -5.34 4.01 13.45
C VAL A 74 -4.96 3.97 11.97
N GLN A 75 -5.40 2.96 11.21
CA GLN A 75 -5.13 2.88 9.77
C GLN A 75 -5.66 4.09 9.01
N ARG A 76 -6.88 4.54 9.33
CA ARG A 76 -7.46 5.76 8.73
C ARG A 76 -6.68 7.01 9.11
N GLN A 77 -6.20 7.12 10.35
CA GLN A 77 -5.40 8.26 10.80
C GLN A 77 -3.97 8.25 10.25
N MET A 78 -3.42 7.08 9.96
CA MET A 78 -2.10 6.96 9.30
C MET A 78 -2.13 7.42 7.84
N LEU A 79 -3.26 7.28 7.15
CA LEU A 79 -3.38 7.52 5.72
C LEU A 79 -3.04 8.98 5.32
N PRO A 80 -3.55 10.03 5.99
CA PRO A 80 -3.16 11.42 5.71
C PRO A 80 -1.65 11.64 5.87
N GLY A 81 -1.05 11.10 6.93
CA GLY A 81 0.39 11.22 7.17
C GLY A 81 1.22 10.54 6.09
N TYR A 82 0.74 9.41 5.56
CA TYR A 82 1.37 8.72 4.43
C TYR A 82 1.26 9.52 3.12
N GLN A 83 0.09 10.09 2.83
CA GLN A 83 -0.17 10.85 1.60
C GLN A 83 0.52 12.22 1.58
N GLN A 84 0.68 12.85 2.75
CA GLN A 84 1.32 14.17 2.87
C GLN A 84 2.77 14.18 2.37
N VAL A 85 3.46 13.04 2.45
CA VAL A 85 4.87 12.92 2.05
C VAL A 85 4.94 12.31 0.65
N SER A 86 5.04 13.15 -0.37
CA SER A 86 5.38 12.72 -1.73
C SER A 86 6.89 12.80 -1.95
N PHE A 87 7.42 11.89 -2.78
CA PHE A 87 8.85 11.85 -3.05
C PHE A 87 9.16 11.92 -4.55
N PRO A 88 10.27 12.56 -4.93
CA PRO A 88 10.62 12.78 -6.33
C PRO A 88 11.05 11.50 -7.08
N PHE A 89 11.21 10.35 -6.40
CA PHE A 89 11.58 9.10 -7.04
C PHE A 89 10.39 8.34 -7.64
N GLU A 90 9.15 8.72 -7.34
CA GLU A 90 7.94 8.07 -7.86
C GLU A 90 7.93 7.84 -9.38
N PRO A 91 8.32 8.79 -10.24
CA PRO A 91 8.39 8.56 -11.69
C PRO A 91 9.52 7.61 -12.12
N LEU A 92 10.46 7.28 -11.23
CA LEU A 92 11.60 6.41 -11.53
C LEU A 92 11.31 4.94 -11.20
N VAL A 93 10.22 4.66 -10.49
CA VAL A 93 9.84 3.33 -10.05
C VAL A 93 8.54 2.90 -10.72
N LYS A 94 8.45 1.62 -11.09
CA LYS A 94 7.20 1.02 -11.55
C LYS A 94 6.51 0.33 -10.36
N PRO A 95 5.34 0.82 -9.90
CA PRO A 95 4.60 0.11 -8.87
C PRO A 95 4.05 -1.20 -9.44
N GLU A 96 4.15 -2.27 -8.67
CA GLU A 96 3.59 -3.58 -8.99
C GLU A 96 3.02 -4.19 -7.71
N THR A 97 1.92 -4.93 -7.84
CA THR A 97 1.28 -5.65 -6.74
C THR A 97 1.47 -7.16 -6.94
N LEU A 98 1.73 -7.87 -5.85
CA LEU A 98 1.82 -9.33 -5.84
C LEU A 98 0.70 -9.90 -4.96
N PRO A 99 0.11 -11.05 -5.34
CA PRO A 99 -0.93 -11.68 -4.54
C PRO A 99 -0.39 -12.34 -3.26
N ASN A 100 0.90 -12.65 -3.19
CA ASN A 100 1.52 -13.33 -2.06
C ASN A 100 3.00 -12.91 -1.89
N TYR A 101 3.63 -13.41 -0.82
CA TYR A 101 5.04 -13.15 -0.48
C TYR A 101 6.06 -14.09 -1.15
N LEU A 102 5.60 -14.97 -2.05
CA LEU A 102 6.50 -15.90 -2.72
C LEU A 102 7.40 -15.15 -3.72
N SER A 103 8.57 -15.72 -4.00
CA SER A 103 9.44 -15.20 -5.04
C SER A 103 8.76 -15.35 -6.40
N VAL A 104 8.68 -14.25 -7.12
CA VAL A 104 8.03 -14.20 -8.43
C VAL A 104 9.07 -13.91 -9.49
N THR A 105 8.99 -14.66 -10.59
CA THR A 105 9.80 -14.43 -11.78
C THR A 105 9.01 -13.54 -12.75
N ARG A 106 9.65 -12.48 -13.22
CA ARG A 106 9.20 -11.67 -14.35
C ARG A 106 10.18 -11.76 -15.49
N TYR A 107 9.64 -11.58 -16.68
CA TYR A 107 10.40 -11.52 -17.91
C TYR A 107 10.54 -10.06 -18.30
N GLN A 108 11.78 -9.60 -18.42
CA GLN A 108 12.10 -8.28 -18.92
C GLN A 108 12.69 -8.45 -20.31
N ASN A 109 12.04 -7.89 -21.32
CA ASN A 109 12.67 -7.78 -22.63
C ASN A 109 13.78 -6.72 -22.53
N ARG A 110 14.98 -7.06 -23.01
CA ARG A 110 16.16 -6.19 -23.02
C ARG A 110 16.64 -5.84 -24.42
N CYS A 111 15.95 -6.36 -25.44
CA CYS A 111 16.28 -6.18 -26.84
C CYS A 111 15.05 -5.65 -27.58
N GLY A 112 15.29 -4.79 -28.58
CA GLY A 112 14.28 -4.46 -29.58
C GLY A 112 13.91 -5.65 -30.47
N THR A 113 13.07 -5.40 -31.47
CA THR A 113 13.00 -6.26 -32.65
C THR A 113 14.08 -5.84 -33.63
N ASP A 114 14.52 -6.75 -34.51
CA ASP A 114 15.41 -6.40 -35.61
C ASP A 114 14.85 -5.25 -36.45
N ASP A 115 15.75 -4.42 -36.99
CA ASP A 115 15.40 -3.33 -37.89
C ASP A 115 14.78 -3.85 -39.19
N LEU A 116 13.93 -3.02 -39.81
CA LEU A 116 13.28 -3.37 -41.06
C LEU A 116 14.28 -3.36 -42.21
N GLU A 117 14.42 -4.50 -42.90
CA GLU A 117 15.23 -4.61 -44.10
C GLU A 117 14.49 -4.02 -45.32
N TRP A 118 15.23 -3.32 -46.19
CA TRP A 118 14.68 -2.89 -47.47
C TRP A 118 14.38 -4.11 -48.33
N THR A 119 13.13 -4.19 -48.80
CA THR A 119 12.68 -5.23 -49.73
C THR A 119 12.23 -4.57 -51.03
N GLY A 120 12.72 -5.04 -52.18
CA GLY A 120 12.28 -4.57 -53.48
C GLY A 120 10.81 -4.90 -53.77
N GLU A 121 10.23 -4.31 -54.82
CA GLU A 121 8.77 -4.38 -55.12
C GLU A 121 8.16 -5.80 -55.20
N LYS A 122 8.99 -6.85 -55.37
CA LYS A 122 8.57 -8.26 -55.39
C LYS A 122 9.44 -9.17 -54.53
N GLY A 123 10.27 -8.61 -53.65
CA GLY A 123 11.08 -9.41 -52.73
C GLY A 123 10.22 -9.95 -51.58
N GLU A 124 10.62 -11.11 -51.04
CA GLU A 124 10.07 -11.61 -49.77
C GLU A 124 10.96 -11.11 -48.61
N PRO A 125 10.38 -10.57 -47.53
CA PRO A 125 11.16 -10.08 -46.39
C PRO A 125 11.84 -11.25 -45.64
N SER A 126 13.10 -11.05 -45.23
CA SER A 126 13.81 -12.00 -44.37
C SER A 126 13.11 -12.17 -43.02
N PRO A 127 13.09 -13.37 -42.43
CA PRO A 127 12.55 -13.57 -41.08
C PRO A 127 13.45 -12.91 -40.04
N GLY A 128 12.88 -12.02 -39.23
CA GLY A 128 13.57 -11.40 -38.09
C GLY A 128 13.76 -12.36 -36.91
N SER A 129 14.69 -12.00 -36.03
CA SER A 129 14.97 -12.68 -34.78
C SER A 129 14.46 -11.87 -33.58
N VAL A 130 14.04 -12.56 -32.52
CA VAL A 130 13.70 -11.93 -31.24
C VAL A 130 14.41 -12.71 -30.15
N GLN A 131 15.24 -12.03 -29.37
CA GLN A 131 15.91 -12.67 -28.23
C GLN A 131 14.94 -12.92 -27.08
N ASP A 132 15.15 -14.04 -26.39
CA ASP A 132 14.34 -14.42 -25.24
C ASP A 132 14.46 -13.42 -24.07
N ALA A 133 13.32 -13.17 -23.43
CA ALA A 133 13.26 -12.24 -22.32
C ALA A 133 14.05 -12.75 -21.10
N THR A 134 14.83 -11.86 -20.48
CA THR A 134 15.64 -12.23 -19.32
C THR A 134 14.77 -12.37 -18.07
N LYS A 135 14.98 -13.46 -17.33
CA LYS A 135 14.32 -13.73 -16.04
C LYS A 135 14.86 -12.78 -14.96
N ARG A 136 13.95 -12.10 -14.26
CA ARG A 136 14.21 -11.34 -13.04
C ARG A 136 13.35 -11.90 -11.92
N GLN A 137 13.98 -12.23 -10.80
CA GLN A 137 13.28 -12.71 -9.62
C GLN A 137 13.25 -11.62 -8.56
N PHE A 138 12.08 -11.40 -7.98
CA PHE A 138 11.92 -10.50 -6.84
C PHE A 138 10.85 -11.05 -5.89
N LYS A 139 10.88 -10.57 -4.65
CA LYS A 139 9.94 -10.95 -3.59
C LYS A 139 9.51 -9.71 -2.83
N VAL A 140 8.32 -9.74 -2.26
CA VAL A 140 7.84 -8.68 -1.35
C VAL A 140 8.38 -8.99 0.04
N GLU A 141 8.98 -7.99 0.67
CA GLU A 141 9.43 -8.05 2.06
C GLU A 141 8.49 -7.25 2.95
N VAL A 142 8.22 -7.77 4.15
CA VAL A 142 7.30 -7.15 5.12
C VAL A 142 8.09 -6.21 6.04
N TRP A 143 7.68 -4.95 6.09
CA TRP A 143 8.26 -3.92 6.94
C TRP A 143 7.25 -3.51 8.00
N GLN A 144 7.56 -3.77 9.27
CA GLN A 144 6.66 -3.50 10.38
C GLN A 144 7.39 -2.83 11.54
N LYS A 145 6.66 -1.98 12.27
CA LYS A 145 7.12 -1.40 13.53
C LYS A 145 5.91 -1.27 14.46
N GLN A 146 6.07 -1.74 15.68
CA GLN A 146 5.04 -1.66 16.72
C GLN A 146 5.36 -0.53 17.71
N PHE A 147 4.31 0.10 18.22
CA PHE A 147 4.35 1.02 19.36
C PHE A 147 3.36 0.51 20.39
N ASP A 148 3.69 0.69 21.67
CA ASP A 148 2.87 0.21 22.78
C ASP A 148 2.20 1.39 23.49
N PHE A 149 0.92 1.22 23.81
CA PHE A 149 0.11 2.22 24.52
C PHE A 149 -0.64 1.56 25.66
N SER A 150 -0.63 2.22 26.82
CA SER A 150 -1.51 1.80 27.92
C SER A 150 -2.92 2.36 27.71
N MET A 151 -3.94 1.63 28.15
CA MET A 151 -5.33 2.10 28.11
C MET A 151 -5.50 3.42 28.87
N ARG A 152 -4.76 3.62 29.97
CA ARG A 152 -4.78 4.87 30.72
C ARG A 152 -4.24 6.04 29.89
N THR A 153 -3.23 5.79 29.07
CA THR A 153 -2.66 6.79 28.15
C THR A 153 -3.65 7.13 27.05
N LEU A 154 -4.43 6.17 26.56
CA LEU A 154 -5.44 6.40 25.52
C LEU A 154 -6.67 7.16 26.06
N VAL A 155 -7.15 6.81 27.25
CA VAL A 155 -8.30 7.48 27.89
C VAL A 155 -7.94 8.90 28.33
N ASN A 156 -6.72 9.10 28.83
CA ASN A 156 -6.25 10.40 29.31
C ASN A 156 -5.57 11.24 28.21
N ASP A 157 -5.77 10.93 26.93
CA ASP A 157 -5.20 11.71 25.83
C ASP A 157 -6.03 12.96 25.57
N ASP A 158 -5.68 14.05 26.25
CA ASP A 158 -6.33 15.36 26.12
C ASP A 158 -5.69 16.23 25.03
N ILE A 159 -4.43 15.97 24.70
CA ILE A 159 -3.64 16.72 23.71
C ILE A 159 -3.64 16.10 22.30
N GLY A 160 -4.27 14.95 22.12
CA GLY A 160 -4.32 14.25 20.83
C GLY A 160 -2.99 13.63 20.40
N TYR A 161 -2.15 13.24 21.38
CA TYR A 161 -0.84 12.64 21.13
C TYR A 161 -0.94 11.32 20.35
N PHE A 162 -2.02 10.56 20.56
CA PHE A 162 -2.27 9.31 19.85
C PHE A 162 -2.48 9.54 18.34
N GLU A 163 -3.29 10.53 17.99
CA GLU A 163 -3.57 10.88 16.59
C GLU A 163 -2.30 11.39 15.88
N ASP A 164 -1.53 12.28 16.52
CA ASP A 164 -0.26 12.76 15.98
C ASP A 164 0.76 11.61 15.81
N THR A 165 0.80 10.67 16.77
CA THR A 165 1.66 9.48 16.66
C THR A 165 1.27 8.61 15.48
N ALA A 166 -0.02 8.37 15.24
CA ALA A 166 -0.51 7.65 14.07
C ALA A 166 -0.09 8.37 12.77
N SER A 167 -0.28 9.67 12.67
CA SER A 167 0.15 10.47 11.50
C SER A 167 1.68 10.37 11.27
N LYS A 168 2.47 10.46 12.34
CA LYS A 168 3.94 10.26 12.30
C LYS A 168 4.33 8.87 11.78
N PHE A 169 3.58 7.82 12.11
CA PHE A 169 3.81 6.48 11.55
C PHE A 169 3.53 6.44 10.05
N GLY A 170 2.47 7.08 9.57
CA GLY A 170 2.21 7.24 8.13
C GLY A 170 3.39 7.89 7.40
N ARG A 171 3.90 9.00 7.94
CA ARG A 171 5.10 9.68 7.40
C ARG A 171 6.35 8.80 7.45
N SER A 172 6.55 8.05 8.54
CA SER A 172 7.71 7.16 8.69
C SER A 172 7.68 5.98 7.72
N ALA A 173 6.49 5.42 7.43
CA ALA A 173 6.32 4.38 6.41
C ALA A 173 6.77 4.91 5.05
N ARG A 174 6.34 6.12 4.69
CA ARG A 174 6.73 6.77 3.43
C ARG A 174 8.25 7.01 3.38
N ARG A 175 8.85 7.56 4.43
CA ARG A 175 10.32 7.75 4.56
C ARG A 175 11.10 6.45 4.45
N THR A 176 10.52 5.32 4.89
CA THR A 176 11.17 4.01 4.77
C THR A 176 11.26 3.59 3.31
N LEU A 177 10.20 3.83 2.54
CA LEU A 177 10.18 3.62 1.09
C LEU A 177 11.25 4.48 0.39
N GLU A 178 11.36 5.76 0.74
CA GLU A 178 12.40 6.64 0.20
C GLU A 178 13.81 6.13 0.48
N LYS A 179 14.09 5.70 1.72
CA LYS A 179 15.39 5.14 2.08
C LYS A 179 15.70 3.87 1.31
N PHE A 180 14.70 3.00 1.11
CA PHE A 180 14.86 1.77 0.34
C PHE A 180 15.25 2.07 -1.11
N VAL A 181 14.51 2.96 -1.78
CA VAL A 181 14.77 3.35 -3.17
C VAL A 181 16.11 4.09 -3.29
N SER A 182 16.40 5.02 -2.37
CA SER A 182 17.67 5.76 -2.36
C SER A 182 18.88 4.85 -2.22
N ARG A 183 18.79 3.81 -1.38
CA ARG A 183 19.86 2.79 -1.25
C ARG A 183 20.11 2.02 -2.53
N MET A 184 19.08 1.81 -3.37
CA MET A 184 19.24 1.19 -4.69
C MET A 184 19.97 2.09 -5.69
N TYR A 185 20.01 3.41 -5.47
CA TYR A 185 20.80 4.34 -6.30
C TYR A 185 22.24 4.51 -5.82
N THR A 186 22.48 4.33 -4.52
CA THR A 186 23.79 4.59 -3.92
C THR A 186 24.63 3.35 -3.70
N ASN A 187 24.14 2.15 -4.02
CA ASN A 187 24.97 0.94 -3.94
C ASN A 187 26.06 0.99 -5.03
N GLY A 188 27.28 0.58 -4.67
CA GLY A 188 28.45 0.72 -5.54
C GLY A 188 28.24 0.19 -6.96
N THR A 189 27.44 -0.86 -7.16
CA THR A 189 27.12 -1.38 -8.50
C THR A 189 26.15 -0.52 -9.31
N SER A 190 25.21 0.23 -8.71
CA SER A 190 24.35 1.17 -9.46
C SER A 190 25.03 2.51 -9.68
N ILE A 191 25.86 2.99 -8.75
CA ILE A 191 26.77 4.11 -9.06
C ILE A 191 27.71 3.68 -10.18
N THR A 192 28.20 2.45 -10.19
CA THR A 192 29.05 1.98 -11.30
C THR A 192 28.25 1.69 -12.58
N ALA A 193 26.99 1.25 -12.53
CA ALA A 193 26.16 0.86 -13.70
C ALA A 193 25.24 1.97 -14.27
N LEU A 194 24.70 2.85 -13.44
CA LEU A 194 24.10 4.13 -13.86
C LEU A 194 25.18 5.21 -14.07
N ALA A 195 26.39 5.04 -13.52
CA ALA A 195 27.61 5.65 -14.06
C ALA A 195 28.42 4.69 -14.93
N LEU A 196 27.80 3.76 -15.67
CA LEU A 196 28.39 3.24 -16.93
C LEU A 196 28.25 4.29 -18.03
N GLY A 197 28.66 5.52 -17.70
CA GLY A 197 29.38 6.46 -18.54
C GLY A 197 30.75 6.74 -17.91
N ALA A 198 31.29 5.78 -17.15
CA ALA A 198 32.62 5.80 -16.55
C ALA A 198 33.71 5.65 -17.63
N LEU A 199 33.75 6.66 -18.51
CA LEU A 199 35.01 7.29 -18.85
C LEU A 199 35.16 8.67 -18.17
N TYR A 200 34.12 9.27 -17.55
CA TYR A 200 34.21 10.70 -17.20
C TYR A 200 33.66 11.20 -15.85
N THR A 201 33.17 10.39 -14.91
CA THR A 201 32.70 10.96 -13.63
C THR A 201 33.04 10.09 -12.43
N ILE A 202 34.29 10.16 -12.03
CA ILE A 202 34.71 9.90 -10.66
C ILE A 202 35.19 11.27 -10.13
N THR A 203 34.59 11.74 -9.03
CA THR A 203 35.02 12.92 -8.24
C THR A 203 35.13 14.28 -8.96
N GLY A 204 34.01 14.94 -9.27
CA GLY A 204 34.06 16.40 -9.28
C GLY A 204 32.74 17.13 -9.46
N ARG A 205 32.81 18.45 -9.35
CA ARG A 205 31.66 19.37 -9.25
C ARG A 205 30.69 19.23 -10.42
N LEU A 206 29.39 19.27 -10.13
CA LEU A 206 28.33 19.30 -11.12
C LEU A 206 28.42 20.59 -11.95
N THR A 207 28.57 20.45 -13.27
CA THR A 207 28.66 21.56 -14.25
C THR A 207 27.90 21.19 -15.51
N SER A 208 27.47 22.19 -16.30
CA SER A 208 26.76 21.98 -17.57
C SER A 208 27.57 21.13 -18.57
N SER A 209 28.88 21.40 -18.67
CA SER A 209 29.80 20.63 -19.53
C SER A 209 29.88 19.14 -19.15
N ARG A 210 29.95 18.82 -17.84
CA ARG A 210 29.96 17.40 -17.41
C ARG A 210 28.63 16.70 -17.66
N VAL A 211 27.51 17.42 -17.55
CA VAL A 211 26.20 16.89 -17.91
C VAL A 211 26.10 16.64 -19.41
N SER A 212 26.69 17.49 -20.25
CA SER A 212 26.73 17.23 -21.70
C SER A 212 27.61 16.03 -22.07
N THR A 213 28.76 15.85 -21.41
CA THR A 213 29.59 14.63 -21.58
C THR A 213 28.82 13.38 -21.14
N ALA A 214 28.10 13.45 -20.02
CA ALA A 214 27.24 12.35 -19.57
C ALA A 214 26.14 12.03 -20.61
N ARG A 215 25.50 13.05 -21.20
CA ARG A 215 24.51 12.87 -22.27
C ARG A 215 25.09 12.16 -23.48
N MET A 216 26.31 12.52 -23.90
CA MET A 216 27.00 11.82 -24.99
C MET A 216 27.25 10.35 -24.65
N GLY A 217 27.72 10.06 -23.44
CA GLY A 217 27.92 8.68 -22.97
C GLY A 217 26.63 7.86 -22.92
N PHE A 218 25.49 8.46 -22.52
CA PHE A 218 24.20 7.77 -22.56
C PHE A 218 23.72 7.47 -23.99
N ASN A 219 23.96 8.37 -24.93
CA ASN A 219 23.60 8.18 -26.35
C ASN A 219 24.50 7.17 -27.09
N GLN A 220 25.60 6.75 -26.47
CA GLN A 220 26.46 5.68 -26.98
C GLN A 220 26.04 4.30 -26.47
N ARG A 221 25.09 4.22 -25.53
CA ARG A 221 24.64 2.93 -25.01
C ARG A 221 23.86 2.18 -26.07
N THR A 222 24.23 0.93 -26.24
CA THR A 222 23.49 -0.04 -27.01
C THR A 222 22.69 -0.94 -26.08
N ASP A 223 21.63 -1.53 -26.59
CA ASP A 223 20.91 -2.60 -25.93
C ASP A 223 21.72 -3.91 -25.97
N ALA A 224 21.12 -5.02 -25.52
CA ALA A 224 21.79 -6.33 -25.53
C ALA A 224 22.05 -6.89 -26.94
N CYS A 225 21.37 -6.36 -27.96
CA CYS A 225 21.45 -6.77 -29.36
C CYS A 225 22.33 -5.82 -30.21
N GLY A 226 22.80 -4.71 -29.62
CA GLY A 226 23.67 -3.75 -30.30
C GLY A 226 22.95 -2.49 -30.78
N GLU A 227 21.63 -2.42 -30.62
CA GLU A 227 20.84 -1.26 -31.06
C GLU A 227 21.00 -0.07 -30.13
N ARG A 228 21.11 1.14 -30.71
CA ARG A 228 21.35 2.34 -29.91
C ARG A 228 20.12 2.72 -29.10
N ILE A 229 20.31 2.85 -27.79
CA ILE A 229 19.27 3.35 -26.90
C ILE A 229 19.24 4.88 -27.01
N VAL A 230 18.18 5.41 -27.64
CA VAL A 230 17.94 6.85 -27.73
C VAL A 230 17.46 7.39 -26.37
N ALA A 231 18.38 7.54 -25.43
CA ALA A 231 18.10 8.01 -24.08
C ALA A 231 18.22 9.53 -23.99
N ARG A 232 17.10 10.22 -23.73
CA ARG A 232 17.12 11.65 -23.37
C ARG A 232 17.23 11.81 -21.86
N LEU A 233 18.07 12.76 -21.41
CA LEU A 233 18.12 13.14 -20.00
C LEU A 233 16.78 13.75 -19.56
N ALA A 234 16.05 13.03 -18.70
CA ALA A 234 14.79 13.51 -18.11
C ALA A 234 14.97 14.01 -16.67
N TYR A 235 15.72 13.26 -15.85
CA TYR A 235 15.90 13.55 -14.43
C TYR A 235 17.38 13.59 -14.06
N ILE A 236 17.73 14.50 -13.14
CA ILE A 236 19.03 14.56 -12.49
C ILE A 236 18.78 14.33 -11.01
N VAL A 237 19.40 13.28 -10.46
CA VAL A 237 19.37 12.99 -9.02
C VAL A 237 20.52 13.75 -8.37
N HIS A 238 20.21 14.54 -7.34
CA HIS A 238 21.19 15.39 -6.67
C HIS A 238 20.86 15.55 -5.19
N HIS A 239 21.87 15.93 -4.40
CA HIS A 239 21.67 16.34 -3.02
C HIS A 239 20.91 17.68 -2.96
N SER A 240 20.19 17.95 -1.86
CA SER A 240 19.41 19.18 -1.66
C SER A 240 20.25 20.45 -1.79
N GLY A 241 21.52 20.42 -1.34
CA GLY A 241 22.46 21.53 -1.47
C GLY A 241 22.84 21.93 -2.91
N LEU A 242 22.45 21.15 -3.93
CA LEU A 242 22.74 21.44 -5.35
C LEU A 242 21.50 21.85 -6.15
N VAL A 243 20.35 22.08 -5.50
CA VAL A 243 19.08 22.40 -6.16
C VAL A 243 19.21 23.57 -7.14
N ASP A 244 19.83 24.67 -6.71
CA ASP A 244 19.95 25.87 -7.55
C ASP A 244 20.92 25.67 -8.71
N THR A 245 22.02 24.94 -8.48
CA THR A 245 22.96 24.57 -9.55
C THR A 245 22.27 23.72 -10.62
N VAL A 246 21.44 22.76 -10.21
CA VAL A 246 20.67 21.91 -11.12
C VAL A 246 19.61 22.69 -11.86
N ARG A 247 18.94 23.65 -11.21
CA ARG A 247 17.95 24.52 -11.86
C ARG A 247 18.61 25.32 -13.00
N VAL A 248 19.79 25.90 -12.75
CA VAL A 248 20.56 26.61 -13.78
C VAL A 248 20.98 25.68 -14.91
N ILE A 249 21.48 24.48 -14.60
CA ILE A 249 21.89 23.50 -15.62
C ILE A 249 20.70 23.02 -16.47
N ARG A 250 19.52 22.82 -15.89
CA ARG A 250 18.31 22.43 -16.64
C ARG A 250 17.79 23.54 -17.55
N ALA A 251 17.92 24.80 -17.12
CA ALA A 251 17.55 25.96 -17.93
C ALA A 251 18.59 26.26 -19.03
N SER A 252 19.84 25.85 -18.83
CA SER A 252 20.94 26.02 -19.79
C SER A 252 20.69 25.22 -21.07
N GLN A 253 20.62 25.92 -22.20
CA GLN A 253 20.47 25.33 -23.54
C GLN A 253 21.82 25.00 -24.21
N LEU A 254 22.93 25.05 -23.48
CA LEU A 254 24.27 24.80 -24.03
C LEU A 254 24.32 23.46 -24.79
N ILE A 255 24.72 23.56 -26.06
CA ILE A 255 25.00 22.43 -26.95
C ILE A 255 26.34 21.83 -26.47
N PRO A 256 26.49 20.50 -26.38
CA PRO A 256 27.79 19.89 -26.10
C PRO A 256 28.80 20.40 -27.13
N GLU A 257 29.76 21.20 -26.72
CA GLU A 257 30.95 21.43 -27.55
C GLU A 257 31.63 20.07 -27.67
N LEU A 258 31.81 19.60 -28.91
CA LEU A 258 32.56 18.36 -29.15
C LEU A 258 33.88 18.48 -28.42
N ALA A 259 34.17 17.54 -27.52
CA ALA A 259 35.52 17.35 -27.03
C ALA A 259 36.37 16.97 -28.25
N THR A 260 37.09 17.94 -28.81
CA THR A 260 38.24 17.71 -29.70
C THR A 260 39.34 17.00 -28.95
#